data_AF-A0AAP5WB09-F1
#
_entry.id   AF-A0AAP5WB09-F1
#
_cell.length_a   1.000
_cell.length_b   1.000
_cell.length_c   1.000
_cell.angle_alpha   90.00
_cell.angle_beta   90.00
_cell.angle_gamma   90.00
#
_symmetry.space_group_name_H-M   'P 1'
#
loop_
_entity.id
_entity.type
_entity.pdbx_description
1 polymer ?
#
loop_
_entity_poly.entity_id
_entity_poly.type
_entity_poly.pdbx_seq_one_letter_code
_entity_poly.pdbx_strand_id
1 'polypeptide(L)' 'MTKKKYSVDFRKMIVKLYQDGAPVADLTDEYGVSNVTIYKWINLYKEDKGSGISKSDV' A
#
# COMPACT_ATOMS: atom_id res chain seq x y z
N MET A 1 14.32 -17.67 -2.15
CA MET A 1 13.73 -16.66 -1.24
C MET A 1 12.43 -16.14 -1.86
N THR A 2 11.28 -16.64 -1.46
CA THR A 2 9.98 -16.21 -2.01
C THR A 2 9.66 -14.80 -1.50
N LYS A 3 9.73 -13.80 -2.39
CA LYS A 3 9.26 -12.43 -2.10
C LYS A 3 7.81 -12.57 -1.61
N LYS A 4 7.55 -12.37 -0.31
CA LYS A 4 6.19 -12.28 0.25
C LYS A 4 5.52 -11.05 -0.37
N LYS A 5 4.92 -11.22 -1.55
CA LYS A 5 4.18 -10.16 -2.22
C LYS A 5 2.83 -10.07 -1.52
N TYR A 6 2.58 -8.95 -0.85
CA TYR A 6 1.22 -8.58 -0.46
C TYR A 6 0.34 -8.57 -1.71
N SER A 7 -0.79 -9.28 -1.67
CA SER A 7 -1.78 -9.30 -2.75
C SER A 7 -2.30 -7.90 -3.05
N VAL A 8 -2.66 -7.64 -4.30
CA VAL A 8 -3.20 -6.34 -4.72
C VAL A 8 -4.45 -5.98 -3.91
N ASP A 9 -5.30 -6.98 -3.64
CA ASP A 9 -6.51 -6.84 -2.83
C ASP A 9 -6.20 -6.37 -1.41
N PHE A 10 -5.17 -6.94 -0.79
CA PHE A 10 -4.72 -6.56 0.56
C PHE A 10 -4.24 -5.10 0.58
N ARG A 11 -3.46 -4.68 -0.41
CA ARG A 11 -2.97 -3.30 -0.49
C ARG A 11 -4.12 -2.31 -0.70
N LYS A 12 -5.08 -2.67 -1.57
CA LYS A 12 -6.29 -1.86 -1.81
C LYS A 12 -7.14 -1.76 -0.55
N MET A 13 -7.28 -2.82 0.23
CA MET A 13 -7.99 -2.81 1.51
C MET A 13 -7.38 -1.80 2.48
N ILE A 14 -6.06 -1.83 2.68
CA ILE A 14 -5.36 -0.89 3.57
C ILE A 14 -5.51 0.56 3.10
N VAL A 15 -5.39 0.80 1.79
CA VAL A 15 -5.57 2.15 1.22
C VAL A 15 -7.01 2.64 1.37
N LYS A 16 -8.00 1.73 1.23
CA LYS A 16 -9.41 2.06 1.46
C LYS A 16 -9.68 2.43 2.91
N LEU A 17 -9.14 1.68 3.87
CA LEU A 17 -9.27 2.00 5.30
C LEU A 17 -8.68 3.38 5.62
N TYR A 18 -7.52 3.69 5.05
CA TYR A 18 -6.93 5.03 5.18
C TYR A 18 -7.82 6.13 4.59
N GLN A 19 -8.43 5.89 3.42
CA GLN A 19 -9.38 6.84 2.82
C GLN A 19 -10.68 7.00 3.63
N ASP A 20 -11.08 5.97 4.38
CA ASP A 20 -12.21 5.98 5.31
C ASP A 20 -11.92 6.78 6.59
N GLY A 21 -10.65 7.18 6.81
CA GLY A 21 -10.21 7.96 7.96
C GLY A 21 -9.41 7.18 9.00
N ALA A 22 -9.07 5.90 8.74
CA ALA A 22 -8.25 5.11 9.64
C ALA A 22 -6.80 5.67 9.69
N PRO A 23 -6.24 5.89 10.88
CA PRO A 23 -4.87 6.36 11.02
C PRO A 23 -3.87 5.27 10.62
N VAL A 24 -2.78 5.67 9.98
CA VAL A 24 -1.72 4.75 9.54
C VAL A 24 -1.14 3.97 10.73
N ALA A 25 -1.08 4.56 11.92
CA ALA A 25 -0.58 3.90 13.13
C ALA A 25 -1.42 2.65 13.49
N ASP A 26 -2.75 2.75 13.54
CA ASP A 26 -3.63 1.59 13.76
C ASP A 26 -3.46 0.55 12.66
N LEU A 27 -3.39 0.98 11.40
CA LEU A 27 -3.18 0.03 10.29
C LEU A 27 -1.82 -0.69 10.39
N THR A 28 -0.81 -0.03 10.96
CA THR A 28 0.50 -0.65 11.18
C THR A 28 0.49 -1.66 12.31
N ASP A 29 -0.25 -1.36 13.39
CA ASP A 29 -0.36 -2.21 14.57
C ASP A 29 -1.26 -3.43 14.29
N GLU A 30 -2.43 -3.21 13.69
CA GLU A 30 -3.44 -4.25 13.40
C GLU A 30 -2.98 -5.21 12.29
N TYR A 31 -2.40 -4.69 11.21
CA TYR A 31 -2.02 -5.50 10.04
C TYR A 31 -0.52 -5.80 9.97
N GLY A 32 0.29 -5.29 10.90
CA GLY A 32 1.74 -5.47 10.90
C GLY A 32 2.44 -4.89 9.67
N VAL A 33 1.84 -3.89 9.02
CA VAL A 33 2.39 -3.25 7.82
C VAL A 33 3.13 -1.98 8.22
N SER A 34 4.40 -1.84 7.83
CA SER A 34 5.14 -0.62 8.15
C SER A 34 4.51 0.63 7.52
N ASN A 35 4.54 1.74 8.24
CA ASN A 35 3.98 3.03 7.82
C ASN A 35 4.49 3.45 6.43
N VAL A 36 5.80 3.26 6.20
CA VAL A 36 6.46 3.54 4.91
C VAL A 36 5.82 2.76 3.75
N THR A 37 5.41 1.52 4.00
CA THR A 37 4.77 0.66 3.00
C THR A 37 3.35 1.11 2.70
N ILE A 38 2.59 1.50 3.75
CA ILE A 38 1.23 2.04 3.60
C ILE A 38 1.26 3.33 2.78
N TYR A 39 2.15 4.28 3.10
CA TYR A 39 2.30 5.51 2.32
C TYR A 39 2.70 5.25 0.87
N LYS A 40 3.58 4.27 0.61
CA LYS A 40 3.90 3.84 -0.76
C LYS A 40 2.66 3.37 -1.51
N TRP A 41 1.80 2.58 -0.88
CA TRP A 41 0.56 2.12 -1.50
C TRP A 41 -0.40 3.28 -1.73
N ILE A 42 -0.61 4.14 -0.74
CA ILE A 42 -1.46 5.34 -0.89
C ILE A 42 -1.00 6.16 -2.09
N ASN A 43 0.31 6.40 -2.23
CA ASN A 43 0.86 7.15 -3.37
C ASN A 43 0.68 6.40 -4.70
N LEU A 44 0.97 5.10 -4.74
CA LEU A 44 0.75 4.23 -5.90
C LEU A 44 -0.69 4.28 -6.41
N TYR A 45 -1.68 4.18 -5.50
CA TYR A 45 -3.10 4.19 -5.87
C TYR A 45 -3.66 5.61 -6.05
N LYS A 46 -3.00 6.64 -5.53
CA LYS A 46 -3.35 8.05 -5.76
C LYS A 46 -2.94 8.51 -7.15
N GLU A 47 -1.81 8.02 -7.65
CA GLU A 47 -1.23 8.38 -8.96
C GLU A 47 -1.72 7.49 -10.12
N ASP A 48 -2.59 6.51 -9.88
CA ASP A 48 -3.17 5.65 -10.93
C ASP A 48 -4.05 6.44 -11.93
N LYS A 49 -4.33 7.73 -11.67
CA LYS A 49 -4.90 8.68 -12.65
C LYS A 49 -3.87 9.34 -13.58
N GLY A 50 -2.57 9.08 -13.43
CA GLY A 50 -1.56 9.68 -14.29
C GLY A 50 -0.14 9.21 -13.97
N SER A 51 0.34 8.29 -14.80
CA SER A 51 1.77 7.97 -14.99
C SER A 51 2.42 6.97 -14.02
N GLY A 52 2.44 5.71 -14.47
CA GLY A 52 3.69 4.99 -14.72
C GLY A 52 4.59 4.73 -13.52
N ILE A 53 4.39 3.58 -12.86
CA ILE A 53 5.51 2.90 -12.20
C ILE A 53 5.75 1.55 -12.87
N SER A 54 6.40 1.62 -14.04
CA SER A 54 7.24 0.53 -14.51
C SER A 54 8.29 0.25 -13.44
N LYS A 55 8.17 -0.88 -12.76
CA LYS A 55 9.34 -1.52 -12.16
C LYS A 55 9.80 -2.56 -13.16
N SER A 56 10.75 -2.17 -14.00
CA SER A 56 11.74 -3.09 -14.54
C SER A 56 12.52 -3.63 -13.34
N ASP A 57 12.30 -4.90 -12.97
CA ASP A 57 13.27 -5.66 -12.15
C ASP A 57 14.43 -5.96 -13.12
N VAL A 58 15.60 -5.36 -12.90
CA VAL A 58 16.91 -5.80 -13.43
C VAL A 58 17.59 -6.68 -12.40
#